data_AF-A0AAW2KWH8-F1
#
_entry.id   AF-A0AAW2KWH8-F1
#
_cell.length_a   1.000
_cell.length_b   1.000
_cell.length_c   1.000
_cell.angle_alpha   90.00
_cell.angle_beta   90.00
_cell.angle_gamma   90.00
#
_symmetry.space_group_name_H-M   'P 1'
#
loop_
_entity.id
_entity.type
_entity.pdbx_description
1 polymer ?
#
loop_
_entity_poly.entity_id
_entity_poly.type
_entity_poly.pdbx_seq_one_letter_code
_entity_poly.pdbx_strand_id
1 'polypeptide(L)' 'MGPPVLMMSPQPVNLGMVNPDLIVKRDDKYNISSEALKNARIEIPEPEWINPQADYWKQHGVGFFIDVETTEMKKTVPFP' A
#
# COMPACT_ATOMS: atom_id res chain seq x y z
N MET A 1 -20.55 -6.34 1.76
CA MET A 1 -19.33 -6.77 1.05
C MET A 1 -18.75 -5.53 0.38
N GLY A 2 -17.69 -4.97 0.95
CA GLY A 2 -17.00 -3.82 0.35
C GLY A 2 -16.09 -4.27 -0.81
N PRO A 3 -15.68 -3.36 -1.71
CA PRO A 3 -14.75 -3.70 -2.77
C PRO A 3 -13.46 -4.29 -2.18
N PRO A 4 -12.84 -5.29 -2.83
CA PRO A 4 -11.59 -5.87 -2.36
C PRO A 4 -10.55 -4.75 -2.27
N VAL A 5 -10.12 -4.47 -1.04
CA VAL A 5 -9.07 -3.50 -0.76
C VAL A 5 -7.80 -4.10 -1.37
N LEU A 6 -7.26 -3.45 -2.39
CA LEU A 6 -5.97 -3.79 -2.97
C LEU A 6 -4.93 -3.75 -1.84
N MET A 7 -4.59 -4.91 -1.28
CA MET A 7 -3.58 -5.05 -0.23
C MET A 7 -2.21 -4.86 -0.86
N MET A 8 -1.87 -3.61 -1.15
CA MET A 8 -0.52 -3.26 -1.59
C MET A 8 0.43 -3.58 -0.44
N SER A 9 1.41 -4.46 -0.69
CA SER A 9 2.55 -4.60 0.20
C SER A 9 3.24 -3.24 0.34
N PRO A 10 3.79 -2.88 1.52
CA PRO A 10 4.61 -1.69 1.65
C PRO A 10 5.75 -1.78 0.64
N GLN A 11 5.66 -1.01 -0.45
CA GLN A 11 6.68 -1.04 -1.47
C GLN A 11 7.90 -0.26 -0.95
N PRO A 12 9.13 -0.76 -1.15
CA PRO A 12 10.33 0.03 -0.91
C PRO A 12 10.18 1.37 -1.65
N VAL A 13 10.33 2.46 -0.91
CA VAL A 13 10.02 3.85 -1.30
C VAL A 13 10.76 4.31 -2.58
N ASN A 14 11.70 3.52 -3.11
CA ASN A 14 12.54 3.86 -4.27
C ASN A 14 12.45 2.91 -5.48
N LEU A 15 11.37 2.14 -5.67
CA LEU A 15 11.26 1.25 -6.85
C LEU A 15 10.57 1.85 -8.09
N GLY A 16 10.28 3.15 -8.09
CA GLY A 16 9.61 3.79 -9.23
C GLY A 16 9.93 5.27 -9.33
N MET A 17 11.19 5.61 -9.66
CA MET A 17 11.51 6.97 -10.07
C MET A 17 10.79 7.26 -11.40
N VAL A 18 9.64 7.93 -11.31
CA VAL A 18 8.93 8.46 -12.48
C VAL A 18 9.81 9.56 -13.09
N ASN A 19 9.93 9.58 -14.41
CA ASN A 19 10.67 10.62 -15.12
C ASN A 19 10.18 12.01 -14.68
N PRO A 20 11.06 12.91 -14.18
CA PRO A 20 10.68 14.22 -13.66
C PRO A 20 9.90 15.06 -14.68
N ASP A 21 10.19 14.95 -15.97
CA ASP A 21 9.48 15.69 -17.02
C ASP A 21 7.99 15.32 -17.09
N LEU A 22 7.65 14.06 -16.79
CA LEU A 22 6.27 13.61 -16.74
C LEU A 22 5.55 14.13 -15.51
N ILE A 23 6.27 14.29 -14.39
CA ILE A 23 5.73 14.86 -13.15
C ILE A 23 5.39 16.33 -13.38
N VAL A 24 6.31 17.12 -13.97
CA VAL A 24 6.08 18.54 -14.28
C VAL A 24 4.87 18.69 -15.22
N LYS A 25 4.81 17.92 -16.32
CA LYS A 25 3.67 17.96 -17.25
C LYS A 25 2.34 17.65 -16.58
N ARG A 26 2.30 16.72 -15.63
CA ARG A 26 1.10 16.38 -14.86
C ARG A 26 0.70 17.53 -13.94
N ASP A 27 1.68 18.09 -13.23
CA ASP A 27 1.48 19.17 -12.27
C ASP A 27 0.91 20.41 -12.96
N ASP A 28 1.48 20.80 -14.10
CA ASP A 28 0.98 21.90 -14.94
C ASP A 28 -0.42 21.61 -15.50
N LYS A 29 -0.67 20.38 -15.98
CA LYS A 29 -1.95 20.00 -16.60
C LYS A 29 -3.11 20.03 -15.62
N TYR A 30 -2.89 19.59 -14.38
CA TYR A 30 -3.95 19.46 -13.38
C TYR A 30 -3.89 20.54 -12.30
N ASN A 31 -2.97 21.51 -12.41
CA ASN A 31 -2.72 22.55 -11.43
C ASN A 31 -2.52 21.97 -10.01
N ILE A 32 -1.71 20.93 -9.92
CA ILE A 32 -1.36 20.26 -8.67
C ILE A 32 0.14 20.48 -8.37
N SER A 33 0.52 20.50 -7.09
CA SER A 33 1.92 20.60 -6.69
C SER A 33 2.36 19.32 -6.00
N SER A 34 3.28 18.58 -6.65
CA SER A 34 3.92 17.41 -6.05
C SER A 34 4.59 17.71 -4.72
N GLU A 35 5.22 18.89 -4.60
CA GLU A 35 5.91 19.31 -3.39
C GLU A 35 4.94 19.61 -2.26
N ALA A 36 3.84 20.32 -2.54
CA ALA A 36 2.79 20.56 -1.56
C ALA A 36 2.17 19.24 -1.06
N LEU A 37 1.94 18.28 -1.96
CA LEU A 37 1.42 16.95 -1.63
C LEU A 37 2.38 16.12 -0.77
N LYS A 38 3.70 16.21 -1.02
CA LYS A 38 4.72 15.58 -0.19
C LYS A 38 4.75 16.21 1.21
N ASN A 39 4.74 17.53 1.27
CA ASN A 39 4.77 18.28 2.54
C ASN A 39 3.52 17.99 3.40
N ALA A 40 2.34 17.88 2.79
CA ALA A 40 1.11 17.51 3.48
C ALA A 40 1.12 16.10 4.10
N ARG A 41 2.07 15.25 3.72
CA ARG A 41 2.22 13.87 4.23
C ARG A 41 3.41 13.68 5.17
N ILE A 42 4.13 14.75 5.53
CA ILE A 42 5.29 14.68 6.46
C ILE A 42 4.93 14.06 7.80
N GLU A 43 3.71 14.30 8.29
CA GLU A 43 3.23 13.76 9.57
C GLU A 43 2.86 12.27 9.51
N ILE A 44 2.76 11.69 8.32
CA ILE A 44 2.51 10.26 8.15
C ILE A 44 3.86 9.56 8.11
N PRO A 45 4.25 8.83 9.17
CA PRO A 45 5.53 8.13 9.17
C PRO A 45 5.56 7.11 8.03
N GLU A 46 6.71 7.01 7.36
CA GLU A 46 6.94 5.91 6.44
C GLU A 46 6.90 4.58 7.22
N PRO A 47 6.46 3.48 6.59
CA PRO A 47 6.50 2.16 7.23
C PRO A 47 7.94 1.83 7.65
N GLU A 48 8.21 1.78 8.96
CA GLU A 48 9.54 1.49 9.51
C GLU A 48 10.07 0.11 9.08
N TRP A 49 9.16 -0.81 8.77
CA TRP A 49 9.50 -2.16 8.36
C TRP A 49 8.66 -2.60 7.15
N ILE A 50 9.35 -2.87 6.05
CA ILE A 50 8.78 -3.60 4.92
C ILE A 50 8.63 -5.04 5.40
N ASN A 51 7.39 -5.51 5.51
CA ASN A 51 7.12 -6.88 5.90
C ASN A 51 7.88 -7.84 4.93
N PRO A 52 8.89 -8.60 5.42
CA PRO A 52 9.72 -9.45 4.56
C PRO A 52 8.91 -10.56 3.88
N GLN A 53 7.76 -10.90 4.48
CA GLN A 53 6.82 -11.88 3.98
C GLN A 53 5.97 -11.35 2.80
N ALA A 54 5.88 -10.02 2.63
CA ALA A 54 4.95 -9.41 1.69
C ALA A 54 5.37 -9.62 0.22
N ASP A 55 6.67 -9.70 -0.04
CA ASP A 55 7.24 -9.97 -1.36
C ASP A 55 7.91 -11.36 -1.44
N TYR A 56 7.55 -12.28 -0.55
CA TYR A 56 8.11 -13.63 -0.50
C TYR A 56 8.03 -14.35 -1.87
N TRP A 57 6.91 -14.20 -2.56
CA TRP A 57 6.69 -14.78 -3.88
C TRP A 57 7.69 -14.27 -4.93
N LYS A 58 8.13 -13.01 -4.82
CA LYS A 58 9.07 -12.40 -5.76
C LYS A 58 10.47 -13.01 -5.64
N GLN A 59 10.85 -13.43 -4.43
CA GLN A 59 12.16 -14.03 -4.16
C GLN A 59 12.16 -15.54 -4.34
N HIS A 60 11.06 -16.22 -4.03
CA HIS A 60 10.98 -17.69 -3.99
C HIS A 60 10.20 -18.30 -5.16
N GLY A 61 9.53 -17.48 -5.99
CA GLY A 61 8.73 -17.95 -7.12
C GLY A 61 7.44 -18.68 -6.74
N VAL A 62 7.15 -18.79 -5.44
CA VAL A 62 5.98 -19.47 -4.87
C VAL A 62 5.39 -18.64 -3.74
N GLY A 63 4.06 -18.63 -3.63
CA GLY A 63 3.34 -17.96 -2.53
C GLY A 63 3.18 -18.86 -1.30
N PHE A 64 2.54 -18.33 -0.26
CA PHE A 64 2.15 -19.14 0.90
C PHE A 64 0.88 -19.93 0.61
N PHE A 65 0.86 -21.17 1.08
CA PHE A 65 -0.37 -21.95 1.16
C PHE A 65 -1.19 -21.44 2.36
N ILE A 66 -2.42 -21.00 2.09
CA ILE A 66 -3.37 -20.60 3.12
C ILE A 66 -4.44 -21.67 3.18
N ASP A 67 -4.55 -22.35 4.31
CA ASP A 67 -5.68 -23.23 4.57
C ASP A 67 -6.86 -22.40 5.09
N VAL A 68 -8.05 -22.62 4.53
CA VAL A 68 -9.24 -21.85 4.88
C VAL A 68 -10.25 -22.78 5.53
N GLU A 69 -10.35 -22.69 6.85
CA GLU A 69 -11.36 -23.43 7.62
C GLU A 69 -12.61 -22.57 7.82
N THR A 70 -13.78 -23.19 7.64
CA THR A 70 -15.05 -22.54 7.99
C THR A 70 -15.20 -22.57 9.50
N THR A 71 -15.23 -21.40 10.14
CA THR A 71 -15.38 -21.28 11.59
C THR A 71 -16.55 -20.35 11.93
N GLU A 72 -17.30 -20.66 12.99
CA GLU A 72 -18.34 -19.76 13.49
C GLU A 72 -17.70 -18.52 14.14
N MET A 73 -18.10 -17.32 13.70
CA MET A 73 -17.63 -16.08 14.32
C MET A 73 -18.08 -15.99 15.78
N LYS A 74 -17.17 -15.63 16.69
CA LYS A 74 -17.51 -15.34 18.09
C LYS A 74 -18.45 -14.12 18.15
N LYS A 75 -19.71 -14.34 18.51
CA LYS A 75 -20.76 -13.30 18.66
C LYS A 75 -20.65 -12.51 19.96
N THR A 76 -19.46 -12.10 20.37
CA THR A 76 -19.26 -11.43 21.66
C THR A 76 -18.83 -9.97 21.47
N VAL A 77 -19.79 -9.12 21.10
CA VAL A 77 -20.01 -7.80 21.71
C VAL A 77 -21.32 -7.20 21.17
N PRO A 78 -22.21 -6.63 22.02
CA PRO A 78 -23.22 -5.70 21.55
C PRO A 78 -22.52 -4.46 20.96
N PHE A 79 -22.99 -4.03 19.79
CA PHE A 79 -22.47 -2.87 19.07
C PHE A 79 -22.92 -1.57 19.77
N PRO A 80 -22.03 -0.58 20.03
CA PRO A 80 -22.39 0.75 20.52
C PRO A 80 -23.12 1.62 19.49
#